data_AF-A0AAW6JMY2-F1
#
_entry.id   AF-A0AAW6JMY2-F1
#
_cell.length_a   1.000
_cell.length_b   1.000
_cell.length_c   1.000
_cell.angle_alpha   90.00
_cell.angle_beta   90.00
_cell.angle_gamma   90.00
#
_symmetry.space_group_name_H-M   'P 1'
#
loop_
_entity.id
_entity.type
_entity.pdbx_description
1 polymer ?
#
loop_
_entity_poly.entity_id
_entity_poly.type
_entity_poly.pdbx_seq_one_letter_code
_entity_poly.pdbx_strand_id
1 'polypeptide(L)'
;MIIESWQNHVDWVKSLPPAELKLLNSADFNNSETTQTITNSEIPPEQINYEIIAEKSHFYSLRDQLLFMFAPELRQEYENYVSQQAANSGYRTLVTSNLQQASDLTVANLFHYFNIRDESQQEVNQ
;
A
#
# COMPACT_ATOMS: atom_id res chain seq x y z
N MET A 1 6.81 10.76 16.89
CA MET A 1 5.98 11.11 15.70
C MET A 1 5.11 9.89 15.37
N ILE A 2 3.88 10.03 14.85
CA ILE A 2 2.97 8.88 14.60
C ILE A 2 3.64 7.78 13.75
N ILE A 3 4.51 8.18 12.81
CA ILE A 3 5.29 7.28 11.93
C ILE A 3 6.23 6.34 12.72
N GLU A 4 6.92 6.84 13.75
CA GLU A 4 7.82 6.02 14.56
C GLU A 4 7.04 4.96 15.36
N SER A 5 5.81 5.29 15.76
CA SER A 5 4.94 4.34 16.47
C SER A 5 4.50 3.19 15.56
N TRP A 6 4.18 3.49 14.30
CA TRP A 6 3.82 2.46 13.32
C TRP A 6 5.01 1.58 12.93
N GLN A 7 6.17 2.18 12.70
CA GLN A 7 7.39 1.44 12.42
C GLN A 7 7.76 0.50 13.57
N ASN A 8 7.77 1.02 14.81
CA ASN A 8 8.04 0.22 16.00
C ASN A 8 7.03 -0.91 16.18
N HIS A 9 5.76 -0.69 15.83
CA HIS A 9 4.73 -1.73 15.90
C HIS A 9 4.99 -2.85 14.88
N VAL A 10 5.32 -2.50 13.63
CA VAL A 10 5.64 -3.47 12.59
C VAL A 10 6.90 -4.27 12.97
N ASP A 11 7.93 -3.60 13.47
CA ASP A 11 9.17 -4.25 13.89
C ASP A 11 8.94 -5.17 15.10
N TRP A 12 8.08 -4.75 16.03
CA TRP A 12 7.65 -5.59 17.14
C TRP A 12 6.92 -6.85 16.64
N VAL A 13 5.92 -6.73 15.76
CA VAL A 13 5.20 -7.89 15.22
C VAL A 13 6.15 -8.85 14.50
N LYS A 14 7.11 -8.34 13.71
CA LYS A 14 8.10 -9.16 13.02
C LYS A 14 9.06 -9.88 13.96
N SER A 15 9.30 -9.32 15.15
CA SER A 15 10.19 -9.91 16.16
C SER A 15 9.54 -11.04 16.96
N LEU A 16 8.21 -11.22 16.85
CA LEU A 16 7.47 -12.19 17.67
C LEU A 16 7.72 -13.65 17.25
N PRO A 17 7.87 -14.57 18.22
CA PRO A 17 7.87 -16.00 17.96
C PRO A 17 6.56 -16.48 17.31
N PRO A 18 6.57 -17.56 16.51
CA PRO A 18 5.38 -18.07 15.82
C PRO A 18 4.19 -18.40 16.74
N ALA A 19 4.45 -18.82 17.98
CA ALA A 19 3.42 -19.11 18.97
C ALA A 19 2.71 -17.82 19.44
N GLU A 20 3.44 -16.73 19.62
CA GLU A 20 2.91 -15.43 20.02
C GLU A 20 2.18 -14.75 18.86
N LEU A 21 2.68 -14.88 17.63
CA LEU A 21 1.96 -14.44 16.43
C LEU A 21 0.61 -15.15 16.29
N LYS A 22 0.58 -16.46 16.54
CA LYS A 22 -0.67 -17.23 16.49
C LYS A 22 -1.64 -16.78 17.58
N LEU A 23 -1.14 -16.49 18.77
CA LEU A 23 -1.93 -15.96 19.88
C LEU A 23 -2.51 -14.57 19.54
N LEU A 24 -1.69 -13.67 19.01
CA LEU A 24 -2.07 -12.32 18.60
C LEU A 24 -3.18 -12.35 17.52
N ASN A 25 -3.03 -13.20 16.52
CA ASN A 25 -4.03 -13.38 15.45
C ASN A 25 -5.33 -14.04 15.94
N SER A 26 -5.29 -14.74 17.07
CA SER A 26 -6.46 -15.39 17.67
C SER A 26 -7.13 -14.55 18.77
N ALA A 27 -6.57 -13.39 19.11
CA ALA A 27 -7.08 -12.54 20.17
C ALA A 27 -8.28 -11.72 19.66
N ASP A 28 -9.44 -11.91 20.29
CA ASP A 28 -10.60 -11.05 20.10
C ASP A 28 -10.40 -9.74 20.87
N PHE A 29 -9.88 -8.72 20.20
CA PHE A 29 -9.72 -7.37 20.76
C PHE A 29 -11.05 -6.62 20.98
N ASN A 30 -12.19 -7.26 20.67
CA ASN A 30 -13.53 -6.69 20.87
C ASN A 30 -14.07 -6.89 22.29
N ASN A 31 -13.37 -7.64 23.16
CA ASN A 31 -13.79 -7.86 24.54
C ASN A 31 -13.09 -6.89 25.50
N SER A 32 -13.50 -5.62 25.46
CA SER A 32 -13.35 -4.73 26.61
C SER A 32 -14.74 -4.50 27.19
N GLU A 33 -15.06 -5.20 28.27
CA GLU A 33 -16.10 -4.79 29.21
C GLU A 33 -15.66 -3.46 29.83
N THR A 34 -15.90 -2.37 29.12
CA THR A 34 -15.93 -1.04 29.71
C THR A 34 -17.13 -0.36 29.10
N THR A 35 -18.21 -0.31 29.88
CA THR A 35 -19.40 0.48 29.61
C THR A 35 -19.00 1.95 29.63
N GLN A 36 -18.36 2.39 28.55
CA GLN A 36 -18.28 3.78 28.18
C GLN A 36 -19.33 3.96 27.10
N THR A 37 -20.28 4.84 27.40
CA THR A 37 -21.25 5.42 26.48
C THR A 37 -20.65 5.50 25.09
N ILE A 38 -21.28 4.84 24.12
CA ILE A 38 -20.93 4.90 22.70
C ILE A 38 -21.18 6.34 22.24
N THR A 39 -20.27 7.25 22.54
CA THR A 39 -20.03 8.42 21.71
C THR A 39 -19.24 7.89 20.53
N ASN A 40 -19.91 7.84 19.37
CA ASN A 40 -19.40 7.49 18.05
C ASN A 40 -17.91 7.11 18.05
N SER A 41 -17.64 5.82 17.84
CA SER A 41 -16.34 5.36 17.37
C SER A 41 -16.00 6.19 16.13
N GLU A 42 -15.17 7.21 16.33
CA GLU A 42 -14.72 8.09 15.26
C GLU A 42 -13.91 7.20 14.34
N ILE A 43 -14.46 6.92 13.16
CA ILE A 43 -13.81 6.08 12.14
C ILE A 43 -12.38 6.61 12.02
N PRO A 44 -11.35 5.77 12.21
CA PRO A 44 -9.97 6.23 12.13
C PRO A 44 -9.76 6.98 10.81
N PRO A 45 -9.09 8.14 10.82
CA PRO A 45 -8.90 8.94 9.62
C PRO A 45 -8.20 8.14 8.51
N GLU A 46 -7.39 7.14 8.86
CA GLU A 46 -6.76 6.20 7.94
C GLU A 46 -7.77 5.33 7.20
N GLN A 47 -8.83 4.88 7.87
CA GLN A 47 -9.89 4.08 7.26
C GLN A 47 -10.74 4.93 6.32
N ILE A 48 -11.06 6.17 6.69
CA ILE A 48 -11.72 7.12 5.79
C ILE A 48 -10.87 7.33 4.54
N ASN A 49 -9.57 7.52 4.72
CA ASN A 49 -8.64 7.73 3.62
C ASN A 49 -8.57 6.48 2.72
N TYR A 50 -8.49 5.28 3.31
CA TYR A 50 -8.52 4.00 2.61
C TYR A 50 -9.78 3.82 1.76
N GLU A 51 -10.96 4.10 2.32
CA GLU A 51 -12.23 3.96 1.60
C GLU A 51 -12.31 4.92 0.40
N ILE A 52 -11.83 6.15 0.54
CA ILE A 52 -11.79 7.17 -0.54
C ILE A 52 -10.88 6.72 -1.70
N ILE A 53 -9.72 6.14 -1.38
CA ILE A 53 -8.73 5.74 -2.38
C ILE A 53 -9.03 4.36 -2.97
N ALA A 54 -9.70 3.47 -2.24
CA ALA A 54 -10.02 2.12 -2.69
C ALA A 54 -10.97 2.07 -3.89
N GLU A 55 -11.96 2.96 -3.97
CA GLU A 55 -12.85 3.04 -5.13
C GLU A 55 -12.10 3.38 -6.43
N LYS A 56 -10.95 4.05 -6.31
CA LYS A 56 -10.19 4.62 -7.44
C LYS A 56 -8.91 3.85 -7.75
N SER A 57 -8.61 2.80 -7.01
CA SER A 57 -7.28 2.20 -6.98
C SER A 57 -7.33 0.68 -6.98
N HIS A 58 -6.27 0.08 -7.50
CA HIS A 58 -6.09 -1.36 -7.41
C HIS A 58 -5.84 -1.77 -5.94
N PHE A 59 -6.37 -2.89 -5.46
CA PHE A 59 -6.17 -3.29 -4.05
C PHE A 59 -4.69 -3.32 -3.64
N TYR A 60 -3.83 -3.87 -4.50
CA TYR A 60 -2.40 -3.95 -4.21
C TYR A 60 -1.69 -2.59 -4.27
N SER A 61 -2.22 -1.59 -4.99
CA SER A 61 -1.59 -0.27 -5.01
C SER A 61 -1.74 0.47 -3.68
N LEU A 62 -2.81 0.20 -2.93
CA LEU A 62 -3.02 0.76 -1.58
C LEU A 62 -1.99 0.21 -0.59
N ARG A 63 -1.75 -1.11 -0.65
CA ARG A 63 -0.70 -1.76 0.12
C ARG A 63 0.66 -1.16 -0.25
N ASP A 64 0.94 -1.02 -1.54
CA ASP A 64 2.26 -0.59 -2.00
C ASP A 64 2.51 0.89 -1.70
N GLN A 65 1.48 1.74 -1.73
CA GLN A 65 1.55 3.11 -1.22
C GLN A 65 2.03 3.15 0.25
N LEU A 66 1.49 2.27 1.11
CA LEU A 66 1.93 2.19 2.50
C LEU A 66 3.36 1.66 2.60
N LEU A 67 3.75 0.70 1.74
CA LEU A 67 5.11 0.16 1.72
C LEU A 67 6.15 1.20 1.32
N PHE A 68 5.83 2.15 0.43
CA PHE A 68 6.74 3.23 0.05
C PHE A 68 7.16 4.10 1.23
N MET A 69 6.31 4.21 2.26
CA MET A 69 6.65 4.95 3.49
C MET A 69 7.79 4.27 4.29
N PHE A 70 8.01 2.98 4.08
CA PHE A 70 8.99 2.17 4.81
C PHE A 70 10.18 1.71 3.93
N ALA A 71 9.97 1.66 2.61
CA ALA A 71 10.93 1.22 1.61
C ALA A 71 10.95 2.24 0.45
N PRO A 72 11.61 3.39 0.59
CA PRO A 72 11.67 4.41 -0.45
C PRO A 72 12.37 3.91 -1.73
N GLU A 73 13.20 2.87 -1.63
CA GLU A 73 13.85 2.21 -2.76
C GLU A 73 12.81 1.49 -3.63
N LEU A 74 11.82 0.85 -3.01
CA LEU A 74 10.71 0.20 -3.71
C LEU A 74 9.91 1.20 -4.56
N ARG A 75 9.73 2.44 -4.04
CA ARG A 75 9.09 3.52 -4.81
C ARG A 75 9.89 3.86 -6.06
N GLN A 76 11.22 3.96 -5.96
CA GLN A 76 12.09 4.25 -7.10
C GLN A 76 12.07 3.12 -8.14
N GLU A 77 12.02 1.86 -7.70
CA GLU A 77 11.86 0.72 -8.60
C GLU A 77 10.55 0.81 -9.40
N TYR A 78 9.45 1.19 -8.74
CA TYR A 78 8.16 1.35 -9.40
C TYR A 78 8.17 2.52 -10.39
N GLU A 79 8.76 3.67 -10.03
CA GLU A 79 8.93 4.80 -10.96
C GLU A 79 9.70 4.41 -12.22
N ASN A 80 10.81 3.68 -12.05
CA ASN A 80 11.64 3.24 -13.16
C ASN A 80 10.89 2.26 -14.06
N TYR A 81 10.20 1.28 -13.47
CA TYR A 81 9.37 0.33 -14.21
C TYR A 81 8.27 1.03 -15.00
N VAL A 82 7.50 1.91 -14.34
CA VAL A 82 6.44 2.69 -14.97
C VAL A 82 6.99 3.53 -16.12
N SER A 83 8.13 4.20 -15.92
CA SER A 83 8.75 5.02 -16.97
C SER A 83 9.16 4.20 -18.19
N GLN A 84 9.68 2.99 -17.99
CA GLN A 84 10.06 2.09 -19.09
C GLN A 84 8.81 1.60 -19.86
N GLN A 85 7.80 1.12 -19.15
CA GLN A 85 6.58 0.61 -19.79
C GLN A 85 5.76 1.70 -20.46
N ALA A 86 5.74 2.90 -19.88
CA ALA A 86 5.14 4.08 -20.47
C ALA A 86 5.80 4.47 -21.80
N ALA A 87 7.14 4.42 -21.86
CA ALA A 87 7.87 4.70 -23.10
C ALA A 87 7.49 3.71 -24.21
N ASN A 88 7.41 2.41 -23.88
CA ASN A 88 6.99 1.36 -24.81
C ASN A 88 5.54 1.56 -25.31
N SER A 89 4.67 2.10 -24.45
CA SER A 89 3.25 2.35 -24.74
C SER A 89 2.96 3.73 -25.33
N GLY A 90 3.99 4.56 -25.58
CA GLY A 90 3.85 5.90 -26.16
C GLY A 90 3.46 7.02 -25.19
N TYR A 91 3.40 6.76 -23.88
CA TYR A 91 3.10 7.75 -22.84
C TYR A 91 4.34 8.58 -22.47
N ARG A 92 4.69 9.53 -23.33
CA ARG A 92 5.93 10.33 -23.24
C ARG A 92 6.06 11.22 -21.98
N THR A 93 4.96 11.46 -21.26
CA THR A 93 4.96 12.32 -20.07
C THR A 93 5.26 11.57 -18.77
N LEU A 94 5.14 10.25 -18.76
CA LEU A 94 5.39 9.41 -17.58
C LEU A 94 6.88 9.06 -17.48
N VAL A 95 7.74 10.08 -17.53
CA VAL A 95 9.18 9.93 -17.31
C VAL A 95 9.50 9.98 -15.82
N THR A 96 10.62 9.37 -15.39
CA THR A 96 11.02 9.28 -13.97
C THR A 96 10.96 10.64 -13.26
N SER A 97 11.39 11.74 -13.88
CA SER A 97 11.36 13.07 -13.26
C SER A 97 9.95 13.59 -12.93
N ASN A 98 8.95 13.19 -13.71
CA ASN A 98 7.55 13.54 -13.45
C ASN A 98 6.93 12.59 -12.44
N LEU A 99 7.32 11.30 -12.48
CA LEU A 99 6.86 10.29 -11.52
C LEU A 99 7.39 10.54 -10.11
N GLN A 100 8.62 11.05 -9.97
CA GLN A 100 9.18 11.46 -8.69
C GLN A 100 8.33 12.52 -7.99
N GLN A 101 7.71 13.42 -8.76
CA GLN A 101 6.80 14.47 -8.27
C GLN A 101 5.36 13.97 -8.07
N ALA A 102 5.04 12.78 -8.60
CA ALA A 102 3.72 12.20 -8.46
C ALA A 102 3.52 11.64 -7.06
N SER A 103 2.25 11.52 -6.65
CA SER A 103 1.92 10.91 -5.36
C SER A 103 2.27 9.42 -5.36
N ASP A 104 2.55 8.88 -4.18
CA ASP A 104 2.77 7.44 -3.95
C ASP A 104 1.64 6.59 -4.53
N LEU A 105 0.39 7.04 -4.32
CA LEU A 105 -0.80 6.40 -4.87
C LEU A 105 -0.76 6.36 -6.40
N THR A 106 -0.33 7.44 -7.06
CA THR A 106 -0.22 7.51 -8.51
C THR A 106 0.82 6.52 -9.02
N VAL A 107 2.00 6.48 -8.41
CA VAL A 107 3.09 5.57 -8.81
C VAL A 107 2.66 4.11 -8.63
N ALA A 108 2.06 3.77 -7.49
CA ALA A 108 1.56 2.42 -7.22
C ALA A 108 0.45 2.01 -8.20
N ASN A 109 -0.53 2.88 -8.46
CA ASN A 109 -1.60 2.60 -9.42
C ASN A 109 -1.07 2.39 -10.84
N LEU A 110 -0.12 3.22 -11.29
CA LEU A 110 0.49 3.09 -12.61
C LEU A 110 1.29 1.79 -12.75
N PHE A 111 2.01 1.39 -11.71
CA PHE A 111 2.73 0.12 -11.71
C PHE A 111 1.79 -1.05 -11.96
N HIS A 112 0.71 -1.16 -11.18
CA HIS A 112 -0.27 -2.25 -11.31
C HIS A 112 -0.99 -2.22 -12.67
N TYR A 113 -1.29 -1.03 -13.19
CA TYR A 113 -1.86 -0.88 -14.53
C TYR A 113 -0.96 -1.48 -15.62
N PHE A 114 0.34 -1.21 -15.58
CA PHE A 114 1.28 -1.74 -16.56
C PHE A 114 1.59 -3.22 -16.32
N ASN A 115 1.67 -3.67 -15.07
CA ASN A 115 1.98 -5.06 -14.74
C ASN A 115 0.88 -6.03 -15.22
N ILE A 116 -0.39 -5.70 -14.99
CA ILE A 116 -1.54 -6.50 -15.48
C ILE A 116 -1.50 -6.63 -17.02
N ARG A 117 -1.08 -5.57 -17.71
CA ARG A 117 -0.99 -5.56 -19.17
C ARG A 117 0.18 -6.38 -19.69
N ASP A 118 1.33 -6.31 -19.03
CA ASP A 118 2.50 -7.12 -19.39
C ASP A 118 2.19 -8.61 -19.23
N GLU A 119 1.58 -9.00 -18.10
CA GLU A 119 1.11 -10.37 -17.85
C GLU A 119 0.10 -10.84 -18.92
N SER A 120 -0.86 -9.99 -19.30
CA SER A 120 -1.83 -10.32 -20.36
C SER A 120 -1.21 -10.48 -21.76
N GLN A 121 -0.08 -9.81 -22.05
CA GLN A 121 0.65 -9.95 -23.31
C GLN A 121 1.48 -11.23 -23.34
N GLN A 122 1.88 -11.77 -22.18
CA GLN A 122 2.61 -13.03 -22.08
C GLN A 122 1.69 -14.25 -22.31
N GLU A 123 0.44 -14.21 -21.86
CA GLU A 123 -0.52 -15.31 -22.05
C GLU A 123 -0.98 -15.49 -23.51
N VAL A 124 -0.97 -14.43 -24.33
CA VAL A 124 -1.40 -14.51 -25.75
C VAL A 124 -0.35 -15.15 -26.65
N ASN A 125 0.89 -15.30 -26.17
CA ASN A 125 2.03 -15.81 -26.95
C ASN A 125 2.45 -17.25 -26.58
N GLN A 126 1.59 -18.02 -25.91
CA GLN A 126 1.77 -19.46 -25.63
C GLN A 126 0.76 -20.30 -26.41
#